data_AF-A0A0A2DWN3-F1
#
_entry.id   AF-A0A0A2DWN3-F1
#
_cell.length_a   1.000
_cell.length_b   1.000
_cell.length_c   1.000
_cell.angle_alpha   90.00
_cell.angle_beta   90.00
_cell.angle_gamma   90.00
#
_symmetry.space_group_name_H-M   'P 1'
#
loop_
_entity.id
_entity.type
_entity.pdbx_description
1 polymer ?
#
loop_
_entity_poly.entity_id
_entity_poly.type
_entity_poly.pdbx_seq_one_letter_code
_entity_poly.pdbx_strand_id
1 'polypeptide(L)'
;MKKTIYFLIAVLFVACSGSNMNSKYEKTIRDYVLKGQSGIDFKVLEMSEQGTVTVADSIAYLTNDFRKDKEVVIKRIELAKAMTKELQTKTKLKSEYDRYAVDIQRMDARIDSLKSLLPDNLQGYGSRNTNDVLAVIIRCKYLLNISGTTVEETFDFYLSPNGNQCYQMNGI
;
A
#
# COMPACT_ATOMS: atom_id res chain seq x y z
N MET A 1 4.31 18.79 -28.84
CA MET A 1 5.11 17.62 -28.42
C MET A 1 5.54 17.82 -26.96
N LYS A 2 5.46 16.74 -26.17
CA LYS A 2 5.69 16.64 -24.71
C LYS A 2 7.08 17.13 -24.27
N LYS A 3 7.22 17.65 -23.03
CA LYS A 3 8.16 17.25 -21.94
C LYS A 3 7.86 18.04 -20.64
N THR A 4 6.88 17.62 -19.83
CA THR A 4 7.02 17.10 -18.44
C THR A 4 8.37 17.24 -17.72
N ILE A 5 8.29 17.93 -16.56
CA ILE A 5 8.77 17.58 -15.20
C ILE A 5 10.27 17.71 -14.90
N TYR A 6 10.59 18.58 -13.93
CA TYR A 6 11.16 18.18 -12.62
C TYR A 6 10.71 19.18 -11.55
N PHE A 7 9.79 18.74 -10.67
CA PHE A 7 9.41 19.47 -9.46
C PHE A 7 10.38 19.02 -8.36
N LEU A 8 11.29 19.92 -8.01
CA LEU A 8 12.30 19.72 -6.97
C LEU A 8 11.61 19.97 -5.62
N ILE A 9 11.02 18.93 -5.04
CA ILE A 9 10.55 18.97 -3.65
C ILE A 9 11.80 18.80 -2.76
N ALA A 10 12.41 19.93 -2.42
CA ALA A 10 13.33 20.01 -1.31
C ALA A 10 12.51 19.83 -0.02
N VAL A 11 12.42 18.59 0.47
CA VAL A 11 11.99 18.32 1.83
C VAL A 11 13.09 18.87 2.74
N LEU A 12 12.84 20.05 3.32
CA LEU A 12 13.64 20.53 4.44
C LEU A 12 13.48 19.52 5.58
N PHE A 13 14.48 18.67 5.77
CA PHE A 13 14.72 18.02 7.04
C PHE A 13 15.05 19.11 8.07
N VAL A 14 14.02 19.61 8.76
CA VAL A 14 14.21 20.34 10.00
C VAL A 14 14.67 19.29 11.03
N ALA A 15 15.98 19.15 11.16
CA ALA A 15 16.60 18.42 12.25
C ALA A 15 16.29 19.16 13.56
N CYS A 16 15.18 18.79 14.21
CA CYS A 16 15.01 19.00 15.64
C CYS A 16 15.85 17.94 16.37
N SER A 17 17.13 18.22 16.56
CA SER A 17 17.98 17.51 17.51
C SER A 17 17.60 17.94 18.94
N GLY A 18 17.18 16.99 19.77
CA GLY A 18 17.10 17.19 21.22
C GLY A 18 16.04 16.37 21.95
N SER A 19 16.48 15.26 22.55
CA SER A 19 15.92 14.59 23.76
C SER A 19 14.50 14.01 23.70
N ASN A 20 14.40 12.70 23.39
CA ASN A 20 13.44 11.66 23.88
C ASN A 20 12.98 10.63 22.83
N MET A 21 13.31 10.80 21.54
CA MET A 21 12.87 9.83 20.51
C MET A 21 13.55 8.46 20.63
N ASN A 22 14.85 8.42 20.96
CA ASN A 22 15.58 7.15 21.08
C ASN A 22 14.90 6.23 22.11
N SER A 23 14.54 6.70 23.30
CA SER A 23 13.95 5.83 24.33
C SER A 23 12.52 5.36 24.03
N LYS A 24 11.71 6.14 23.30
CA LYS A 24 10.28 5.82 23.08
C LYS A 24 10.11 4.56 22.22
N TYR A 25 10.81 4.48 21.10
CA TYR A 25 10.61 3.39 20.13
C TYR A 25 11.71 2.33 20.18
N GLU A 26 12.89 2.63 20.74
CA GLU A 26 14.02 1.69 20.79
C GLU A 26 13.66 0.37 21.43
N LYS A 27 12.93 0.38 22.56
CA LYS A 27 12.51 -0.88 23.21
C LYS A 27 11.67 -1.72 22.27
N THR A 28 10.66 -1.15 21.65
CA THR A 28 9.75 -1.87 20.75
C THR A 28 10.46 -2.35 19.48
N ILE A 29 11.37 -1.55 18.93
CA ILE A 29 12.19 -1.94 17.78
C ILE A 29 13.13 -3.09 18.18
N ARG A 30 13.84 -2.97 19.30
CA ARG A 30 14.71 -4.02 19.84
C ARG A 30 13.93 -5.32 20.07
N ASP A 31 12.80 -5.24 20.77
CA ASP A 31 11.94 -6.39 21.07
C ASP A 31 11.46 -7.05 19.76
N TYR A 32 11.11 -6.24 18.74
CA TYR A 32 10.68 -6.73 17.42
C TYR A 32 11.80 -7.35 16.58
N VAL A 33 13.01 -6.77 16.59
CA VAL A 33 14.18 -7.29 15.86
C VAL A 33 14.66 -8.58 16.49
N LEU A 34 14.77 -8.62 17.82
CA LEU A 34 15.30 -9.79 18.52
C LEU A 34 14.28 -10.93 18.64
N LYS A 35 12.96 -10.66 18.64
CA LYS A 35 11.89 -11.68 18.79
C LYS A 35 12.17 -12.76 19.84
N GLY A 36 12.77 -12.39 20.97
CA GLY A 36 13.11 -13.31 22.06
C GLY A 36 14.44 -14.07 21.91
N GLN A 37 15.27 -13.73 20.92
CA GLN A 37 16.65 -14.20 20.83
C GLN A 37 17.49 -13.58 21.96
N SER A 38 18.28 -14.42 22.63
CA SER A 38 19.24 -14.03 23.68
C SER A 38 20.67 -14.13 23.17
N GLY A 39 21.60 -13.35 23.75
CA GLY A 39 23.02 -13.40 23.38
C GLY A 39 23.37 -12.60 22.12
N ILE A 40 22.47 -11.72 21.68
CA ILE A 40 22.71 -10.74 20.62
C ILE A 40 22.66 -9.35 21.25
N ASP A 41 23.74 -8.58 21.11
CA ASP A 41 23.73 -7.19 21.58
C ASP A 41 23.16 -6.31 20.48
N PHE A 42 22.05 -5.63 20.80
CA PHE A 42 21.40 -4.66 19.93
C PHE A 42 21.77 -3.24 20.37
N LYS A 43 22.25 -2.42 19.44
CA LYS A 43 22.58 -1.01 19.69
C LYS A 43 22.01 -0.13 18.59
N VAL A 44 21.19 0.86 18.96
CA VAL A 44 20.76 1.91 18.03
C VAL A 44 21.95 2.83 17.74
N LEU A 45 22.19 3.09 16.45
CA LEU A 45 23.17 4.06 15.98
C LEU A 45 22.48 5.39 15.65
N GLU A 46 21.39 5.34 14.87
CA GLU A 46 20.61 6.51 14.49
C GLU A 46 19.13 6.16 14.44
N MET A 47 18.27 7.11 14.81
CA MET A 47 16.83 6.94 14.74
C MET A 47 16.17 8.26 14.34
N SER A 48 15.25 8.22 13.38
CA SER A 48 14.49 9.39 12.94
C SER A 48 13.10 9.03 12.43
N GLU A 49 12.13 9.87 12.74
CA GLU A 49 10.77 9.75 12.20
C GLU A 49 10.74 10.19 10.73
N GLN A 50 10.19 9.34 9.86
CA GLN A 50 10.08 9.60 8.43
C GLN A 50 8.69 10.09 8.02
N GLY A 51 7.68 9.86 8.88
CA GLY A 51 6.31 10.26 8.63
C GLY A 51 5.31 9.35 9.33
N THR A 52 4.05 9.47 8.93
CA THR A 52 2.94 8.73 9.51
C THR A 52 2.07 8.12 8.42
N VAL A 53 1.33 7.08 8.79
CA VAL A 53 0.24 6.51 7.99
C VAL A 53 -1.05 6.89 8.69
N THR A 54 -1.95 7.58 7.99
CA THR A 54 -3.26 7.99 8.52
C THR A 54 -4.38 7.08 8.04
N VAL A 55 -5.58 7.26 8.62
CA VAL A 55 -6.81 6.66 8.09
C VAL A 55 -7.05 7.07 6.65
N ALA A 56 -6.83 8.34 6.29
CA ALA A 56 -6.96 8.82 4.92
C ALA A 56 -6.04 8.07 3.95
N ASP A 57 -4.78 7.86 4.33
CA ASP A 57 -3.80 7.16 3.50
C ASP A 57 -4.21 5.71 3.26
N SER A 58 -4.71 5.02 4.29
CA SER A 58 -5.20 3.65 4.16
C SER A 58 -6.43 3.56 3.26
N ILE A 59 -7.42 4.46 3.45
CA ILE A 59 -8.60 4.53 2.57
C ILE A 59 -8.18 4.78 1.12
N ALA A 60 -7.25 5.71 0.90
CA ALA A 60 -6.76 6.03 -0.44
C ALA A 60 -6.04 4.82 -1.07
N TYR A 61 -5.21 4.11 -0.31
CA TYR A 61 -4.54 2.90 -0.76
C TYR A 61 -5.55 1.83 -1.17
N LEU A 62 -6.47 1.45 -0.28
CA LEU A 62 -7.48 0.41 -0.55
C LEU A 62 -8.39 0.79 -1.73
N THR A 63 -8.79 2.06 -1.83
CA THR A 63 -9.61 2.56 -2.94
C THR A 63 -8.85 2.47 -4.27
N ASN A 64 -7.57 2.85 -4.27
CA ASN A 64 -6.75 2.82 -5.48
C ASN A 64 -6.43 1.39 -5.92
N ASP A 65 -6.16 0.50 -4.97
CA ASP A 65 -5.91 -0.92 -5.23
C ASP A 65 -7.14 -1.59 -5.83
N PHE A 66 -8.30 -1.41 -5.19
CA PHE A 66 -9.58 -1.88 -5.70
C PHE A 66 -9.90 -1.34 -7.10
N ARG A 67 -9.60 -0.07 -7.36
CA ARG A 67 -9.77 0.54 -8.68
C ARG A 67 -8.90 -0.15 -9.74
N LYS A 68 -7.64 -0.47 -9.43
CA LYS A 68 -6.72 -1.16 -10.35
C LYS A 68 -7.22 -2.56 -10.68
N ASP A 69 -7.62 -3.33 -9.68
CA ASP A 69 -8.15 -4.68 -9.87
C ASP A 69 -9.40 -4.67 -10.75
N LYS A 70 -10.32 -3.75 -10.47
CA LYS A 70 -11.51 -3.53 -11.29
C LYS A 70 -11.16 -3.19 -12.73
N GLU A 71 -10.18 -2.31 -12.95
CA GLU A 71 -9.76 -1.89 -14.29
C GLU A 71 -9.22 -3.08 -15.12
N VAL A 72 -8.48 -4.00 -14.49
CA VAL A 72 -8.01 -5.23 -15.14
C VAL A 72 -9.18 -6.10 -15.60
N VAL A 73 -10.20 -6.27 -14.75
CA VAL A 73 -11.40 -7.05 -15.09
C VAL A 73 -12.20 -6.39 -16.21
N ILE A 74 -12.41 -5.07 -16.15
CA ILE A 74 -13.12 -4.32 -17.21
C ILE A 74 -12.40 -4.50 -18.55
N LYS A 75 -11.08 -4.34 -18.59
CA LYS A 75 -10.28 -4.51 -19.83
C LYS A 75 -10.44 -5.90 -20.44
N ARG A 76 -10.50 -6.95 -19.61
CA ARG A 76 -10.75 -8.32 -20.09
C ARG A 76 -12.14 -8.48 -20.69
N ILE A 77 -13.16 -7.89 -20.07
CA ILE A 77 -14.54 -7.93 -20.59
C ILE A 77 -14.64 -7.10 -21.89
N GLU A 78 -13.99 -5.94 -21.96
CA GLU A 78 -13.95 -5.12 -23.18
C GLU A 78 -13.30 -5.86 -24.35
N LEU A 79 -12.21 -6.61 -24.10
CA LEU A 79 -11.59 -7.47 -25.11
C LEU A 79 -12.55 -8.58 -25.57
N ALA A 80 -13.18 -9.30 -24.64
CA ALA A 80 -14.16 -10.33 -24.98
C ALA A 80 -15.35 -9.77 -25.76
N LYS A 81 -15.82 -8.56 -25.41
CA LYS A 81 -16.86 -7.82 -26.13
C LYS A 81 -16.43 -7.49 -27.56
N ALA A 82 -15.18 -7.03 -27.76
CA ALA A 82 -14.65 -6.74 -29.09
C ALA A 82 -14.58 -7.98 -29.97
N MET A 83 -14.08 -9.11 -29.44
CA MET A 83 -14.07 -10.39 -30.15
C MET A 83 -15.49 -10.87 -30.48
N THR A 84 -16.44 -10.69 -29.56
CA THR A 84 -17.85 -11.05 -29.78
C THR A 84 -18.50 -10.21 -30.87
N LYS A 85 -18.19 -8.89 -30.92
CA LYS A 85 -18.62 -8.02 -32.03
C LYS A 85 -18.06 -8.49 -33.36
N GLU A 86 -16.80 -8.93 -33.41
CA GLU A 86 -16.19 -9.47 -34.63
C GLU A 86 -16.87 -10.78 -35.09
N LEU A 87 -17.20 -11.68 -34.16
CA LEU A 87 -17.96 -12.89 -34.48
C LEU A 87 -19.38 -12.56 -34.98
N GLN A 88 -20.03 -11.57 -34.36
CA GLN A 88 -21.35 -11.11 -34.76
C GLN A 88 -21.37 -10.55 -36.19
N THR A 89 -20.35 -9.80 -36.60
CA THR A 89 -20.29 -9.26 -37.98
C THR A 89 -19.96 -10.32 -39.02
N LYS A 90 -19.31 -11.43 -38.63
CA LYS A 90 -18.93 -12.52 -39.53
C LYS A 90 -19.99 -13.59 -39.70
N THR A 91 -20.89 -13.78 -38.73
CA THR A 91 -21.92 -14.82 -38.82
C THR A 91 -22.99 -14.47 -39.86
N LYS A 92 -23.49 -15.50 -40.55
CA LYS A 92 -24.61 -15.41 -41.49
C LYS A 92 -25.92 -15.94 -40.90
N LEU A 93 -25.87 -16.53 -39.70
CA LEU A 93 -27.02 -17.12 -39.04
C LEU A 93 -27.67 -16.11 -38.09
N LYS A 94 -28.97 -15.85 -38.30
CA LYS A 94 -29.72 -14.90 -37.46
C LYS A 94 -29.70 -15.27 -35.98
N SER A 95 -29.82 -16.57 -35.66
CA SER A 95 -29.78 -17.06 -34.28
C SER A 95 -28.45 -16.78 -33.58
N GLU A 96 -27.32 -16.91 -34.27
CA GLU A 96 -26.00 -16.59 -33.72
C GLU A 96 -25.81 -15.08 -33.57
N TYR A 97 -26.26 -14.31 -34.56
CA TYR A 97 -26.23 -12.85 -34.51
C TYR A 97 -26.97 -12.32 -33.28
N ASP A 98 -28.17 -12.85 -33.02
CA ASP A 98 -29.00 -12.48 -31.86
C ASP A 98 -28.37 -12.92 -30.54
N ARG A 99 -27.79 -14.12 -30.48
CA ARG A 99 -27.05 -14.59 -29.31
C ARG A 99 -25.90 -13.63 -28.97
N TYR A 100 -25.08 -13.27 -29.96
CA TYR A 100 -23.98 -12.33 -29.73
C TYR A 100 -24.47 -10.94 -29.31
N ALA A 101 -25.62 -10.47 -29.82
CA ALA A 101 -26.22 -9.21 -29.38
C ALA A 101 -26.56 -9.25 -27.87
N VAL A 102 -27.17 -10.34 -27.41
CA VAL A 102 -27.48 -10.56 -25.99
C VAL A 102 -26.22 -10.63 -25.14
N ASP A 103 -25.18 -11.33 -25.60
CA ASP A 103 -23.91 -11.44 -24.87
C ASP A 103 -23.20 -10.08 -24.76
N ILE A 104 -23.22 -9.27 -25.82
CA ILE A 104 -22.71 -7.88 -25.81
C ILE A 104 -23.45 -7.04 -24.77
N GLN A 105 -24.78 -7.11 -24.72
CA GLN A 105 -25.58 -6.39 -23.72
C GLN A 105 -25.26 -6.82 -22.29
N ARG A 106 -25.07 -8.13 -22.07
CA ARG A 106 -24.67 -8.66 -20.75
C ARG A 106 -23.30 -8.15 -20.33
N MET A 107 -22.34 -8.12 -21.27
CA MET A 107 -21.01 -7.58 -21.02
C MET A 107 -21.04 -6.08 -20.70
N ASP A 108 -21.89 -5.30 -21.39
CA ASP A 108 -22.09 -3.88 -21.11
C ASP A 108 -22.66 -3.65 -19.70
N ALA A 109 -23.73 -4.35 -19.35
CA ALA A 109 -24.30 -4.28 -18.01
C ALA A 109 -23.28 -4.66 -16.93
N ARG A 110 -22.40 -5.64 -17.21
CA ARG A 110 -21.33 -6.03 -16.27
C ARG A 110 -20.26 -4.96 -16.14
N ILE A 111 -19.84 -4.32 -17.23
CA ILE A 111 -18.88 -3.21 -17.19
C ILE A 111 -19.45 -2.05 -16.36
N ASP A 112 -20.71 -1.70 -16.58
CA ASP A 112 -21.36 -0.59 -15.85
C ASP A 112 -21.51 -0.91 -14.36
N SER A 113 -21.93 -2.14 -14.03
CA SER A 113 -21.98 -2.63 -12.65
C SER A 113 -20.60 -2.59 -11.97
N LEU A 114 -19.53 -2.94 -12.67
CA LEU A 114 -18.19 -2.83 -12.13
C LEU A 114 -17.84 -1.35 -11.89
N LYS A 115 -18.05 -0.47 -12.88
CA LYS A 115 -17.71 0.96 -12.76
C LYS A 115 -18.32 1.61 -11.51
N SER A 116 -19.56 1.29 -11.17
CA SER A 116 -20.25 1.80 -9.98
C SER A 116 -19.91 1.09 -8.67
N LEU A 117 -19.26 -0.08 -8.72
CA LEU A 117 -18.90 -0.85 -7.53
C LEU A 117 -17.86 -0.10 -6.68
N LEU A 118 -18.10 -0.08 -5.36
CA LEU A 118 -17.22 0.48 -4.33
C LEU A 118 -16.47 -0.63 -3.59
N PRO A 119 -15.31 -0.32 -2.96
CA PRO A 119 -14.61 -1.29 -2.13
C PRO A 119 -15.44 -1.62 -0.88
N ASP A 120 -15.55 -2.89 -0.53
CA ASP A 120 -16.24 -3.38 0.66
C ASP A 120 -15.37 -3.34 1.92
N ASN A 121 -14.05 -3.38 1.75
CA ASN A 121 -13.05 -3.36 2.81
C ASN A 121 -12.87 -1.99 3.52
N LEU A 122 -13.71 -0.99 3.22
CA LEU A 122 -13.68 0.32 3.88
C LEU A 122 -14.53 0.39 5.16
N GLN A 123 -15.36 -0.62 5.45
CA GLN A 123 -16.32 -0.59 6.56
C GLN A 123 -15.68 -0.34 7.94
N GLY A 124 -14.42 -0.79 8.15
CA GLY A 124 -13.68 -0.56 9.39
C GLY A 124 -13.26 0.90 9.65
N TYR A 125 -13.42 1.78 8.66
CA TYR A 125 -13.06 3.20 8.76
C TYR A 125 -14.25 4.15 8.89
N GLY A 126 -15.49 3.66 8.75
CA GLY A 126 -16.68 4.50 8.58
C GLY A 126 -16.97 5.50 9.71
N SER A 127 -16.50 5.23 10.93
CA SER A 127 -16.67 6.12 12.10
C SER A 127 -15.37 6.80 12.54
N ARG A 128 -14.26 6.61 11.83
CA ARG A 128 -12.95 7.12 12.22
C ARG A 128 -12.66 8.49 11.62
N ASN A 129 -11.89 9.30 12.34
CA ASN A 129 -11.39 10.55 11.79
C ASN A 129 -10.31 10.23 10.74
N THR A 130 -10.39 10.88 9.57
CA THR A 130 -9.44 10.67 8.47
C THR A 130 -8.01 11.02 8.84
N ASN A 131 -7.82 11.92 9.81
CA ASN A 131 -6.52 12.38 10.29
C ASN A 131 -5.95 11.50 11.42
N ASP A 132 -6.68 10.48 11.87
CA ASP A 132 -6.16 9.55 12.87
C ASP A 132 -4.89 8.88 12.34
N VAL A 133 -3.82 8.95 13.13
CA VAL A 133 -2.59 8.23 12.84
C VAL A 133 -2.79 6.75 13.17
N LEU A 134 -2.55 5.89 12.19
CA LEU A 134 -2.55 4.43 12.31
C LEU A 134 -1.15 3.89 12.62
N ALA A 135 -0.12 4.49 12.04
CA ALA A 135 1.26 4.12 12.30
C ALA A 135 2.21 5.32 12.16
N VAL A 136 3.32 5.25 12.86
CA VAL A 136 4.48 6.15 12.71
C VAL A 136 5.60 5.35 12.07
N ILE A 137 6.26 5.94 11.08
CA ILE A 137 7.36 5.32 10.35
C ILE A 137 8.66 5.82 10.96
N ILE A 138 9.41 4.92 11.60
CA ILE A 138 10.70 5.21 12.21
C ILE A 138 11.80 4.53 11.42
N ARG A 139 12.69 5.32 10.84
CA ARG A 139 13.94 4.81 10.28
C ARG A 139 14.91 4.60 11.43
N CYS A 140 15.36 3.37 11.59
CA CYS A 140 16.33 3.01 12.61
C CYS A 140 17.53 2.35 11.95
N LYS A 141 18.70 2.95 12.17
CA LYS A 141 19.99 2.36 11.91
C LYS A 141 20.49 1.73 13.20
N TYR A 142 20.80 0.44 13.18
CA TYR A 142 21.21 -0.29 14.36
C TYR A 142 22.32 -1.28 14.05
N LEU A 143 22.94 -1.74 15.12
CA LEU A 143 24.04 -2.68 15.12
C LEU A 143 23.65 -3.92 15.92
N LEU A 144 23.87 -5.09 15.34
CA LEU A 144 23.74 -6.39 15.97
C LEU A 144 25.14 -6.97 16.19
N ASN A 145 25.48 -7.33 17.43
CA ASN A 145 26.65 -8.13 17.74
C ASN A 145 26.20 -9.57 18.04
N ILE A 146 26.61 -10.50 17.18
CA ILE A 146 26.31 -11.93 17.30
C ILE A 146 27.64 -12.65 17.49
N SER A 147 27.94 -13.04 18.73
CA SER A 147 29.16 -13.79 19.08
C SER A 147 30.46 -13.14 18.56
N GLY A 148 30.57 -11.82 18.66
CA GLY A 148 31.75 -11.06 18.20
C GLY A 148 31.70 -10.62 16.73
N THR A 149 30.71 -11.09 15.95
CA THR A 149 30.46 -10.57 14.60
C THR A 149 29.48 -9.42 14.66
N THR A 150 29.87 -8.28 14.10
CA THR A 150 29.06 -7.07 14.07
C THR A 150 28.41 -6.88 12.71
N VAL A 151 27.10 -6.68 12.68
CA VAL A 151 26.32 -6.33 11.48
C VAL A 151 25.61 -5.01 11.70
N GLU A 152 25.70 -4.11 10.73
CA GLU A 152 24.99 -2.83 10.71
C GLU A 152 23.82 -2.91 9.72
N GLU A 153 22.63 -2.53 10.16
CA GLU A 153 21.43 -2.57 9.34
C GLU A 153 20.65 -1.26 9.46
N THR A 154 19.90 -0.92 8.40
CA THR A 154 19.00 0.23 8.40
C THR A 154 17.66 -0.19 7.81
N PHE A 155 16.59 0.02 8.58
CA PHE A 155 15.23 -0.35 8.20
C PHE A 155 14.23 0.73 8.59
N ASP A 156 13.10 0.76 7.88
CA ASP A 156 11.93 1.53 8.26
C ASP A 156 10.96 0.62 9.05
N PHE A 157 10.62 1.04 10.26
CA PHE A 157 9.72 0.37 11.18
C PHE A 157 8.38 1.09 11.24
N TYR A 158 7.29 0.34 11.09
CA TYR A 158 5.93 0.85 11.17
C TYR A 158 5.40 0.55 12.57
N LEU A 159 5.39 1.55 13.43
CA LEU A 159 5.00 1.41 14.83
C LEU A 159 3.62 1.99 15.09
N SER A 160 2.91 1.41 16.05
CA SER A 160 1.73 2.04 16.67
C SER A 160 2.02 3.49 17.11
N PRO A 161 1.04 4.40 17.09
CA PRO A 161 1.27 5.81 17.47
C PRO A 161 1.78 5.99 18.91
N ASN A 162 1.35 5.11 19.81
CA ASN A 162 1.82 5.08 21.20
C ASN A 162 3.23 4.46 21.34
N GLY A 163 3.76 3.81 20.30
CA GLY A 163 5.08 3.21 20.26
C GLY A 163 5.18 1.83 20.89
N ASN A 164 4.09 1.23 21.37
CA ASN A 164 4.13 -0.02 22.14
C ASN A 164 4.14 -1.29 21.26
N GLN A 165 3.81 -1.16 19.98
CA GLN A 165 3.78 -2.25 19.01
C GLN A 165 4.49 -1.83 17.72
N CYS A 166 5.28 -2.74 17.16
CA CYS A 166 5.79 -2.66 15.80
C CYS A 166 4.99 -3.63 14.93
N TYR A 167 4.37 -3.10 13.86
CA TYR A 167 3.55 -3.86 12.93
C TYR A 167 4.38 -4.51 11.83
N GLN A 168 5.41 -3.82 11.36
CA GLN A 168 6.19 -4.24 10.20
C GLN A 168 7.58 -3.58 10.18
N MET A 169 8.53 -4.25 9.52
CA MET A 169 9.86 -3.75 9.21
C MET A 169 10.08 -3.92 7.69
N ASN A 170 10.49 -2.84 7.02
CA ASN A 170 10.75 -2.82 5.58
C ASN A 170 12.17 -2.35 5.29
N GLY A 171 12.83 -3.02 4.34
CA GLY A 171 14.12 -2.56 3.81
C GLY A 171 13.96 -1.21 3.10
N ILE A 172 15.04 -0.43 3.10
CA ILE A 172 15.16 0.84 2.35
C ILE A 172 15.54 0.55 0.90
#